data_AF-A0A1G9A2L7-F1
#
_entry.id   AF-A0A1G9A2L7-F1
#
_cell.length_a   1.000
_cell.length_b   1.000
_cell.length_c   1.000
_cell.angle_alpha   90.00
_cell.angle_beta   90.00
_cell.angle_gamma   90.00
#
_symmetry.space_group_name_H-M   'P 1'
#
loop_
_entity.id
_entity.type
_entity.pdbx_description
1 polymer ?
#
loop_
_entity_poly.entity_id
_entity_poly.type
_entity_poly.pdbx_seq_one_letter_code
_entity_poly.pdbx_strand_id
1 'polypeptide(L)'
;MTAEPHPPTSSEARLLHDQLAALALLCSRDLGAEPGGAGLGASGPGYRISELARDKAAKSRDALLAPLTKQWGSVRRVALRDGQLREPWAFFATLAPEVHVWHTPDRWLALGVTSAPPARLLALVTTTAPPGTPAPAAETGETWALDADVPVPVTPDEVAQLLRTRIGGGQFDLWLKSPSGRAVSLLTNADRAMVVLFEGPDDPGEHALDPGAEGASGGFLLADGQIDAYPDADTVPLGEALRLVEHIVRTGTWPDDAPWMSDR
;
A
#
# COMPACT_ATOMS: atom_id res chain seq x y z
N MET A 1 22.53 -34.43 18.95
CA MET A 1 21.42 -34.94 19.79
C MET A 1 20.42 -33.79 19.94
N THR A 2 19.58 -33.61 18.94
CA THR A 2 18.59 -32.54 18.85
C THR A 2 17.36 -33.00 19.62
N ALA A 3 17.06 -32.36 20.74
CA ALA A 3 15.87 -32.66 21.53
C ALA A 3 14.63 -32.38 20.66
N GLU A 4 13.77 -33.39 20.50
CA GLU A 4 12.45 -33.19 19.89
C GLU A 4 11.65 -32.17 20.72
N PRO A 5 10.95 -31.23 20.07
CA PRO A 5 10.12 -30.27 20.78
C PRO A 5 8.97 -31.01 21.47
N HIS A 6 8.92 -30.93 22.81
CA HIS A 6 7.79 -31.45 23.59
C HIS A 6 6.47 -30.81 23.13
N PRO A 7 5.39 -31.61 23.00
CA PRO A 7 4.08 -31.06 22.68
C PRO A 7 3.64 -30.08 23.77
N PRO A 8 2.98 -28.97 23.40
CA PRO A 8 2.56 -27.95 24.36
C PRO A 8 1.60 -28.53 25.39
N THR A 9 1.76 -28.15 26.64
CA THR A 9 0.77 -28.47 27.69
C THR A 9 -0.56 -27.79 27.39
N SER A 10 -1.68 -28.32 27.91
CA SER A 10 -3.02 -27.72 27.70
C SER A 10 -3.10 -26.25 28.14
N SER A 11 -2.34 -25.87 29.18
CA SER A 11 -2.20 -24.48 29.61
C SER A 11 -1.43 -23.60 28.62
N GLU A 12 -0.39 -24.12 27.97
CA GLU A 12 0.39 -23.39 26.97
C GLU A 12 -0.39 -23.20 25.68
N ALA A 13 -1.16 -24.22 25.26
CA ALA A 13 -2.03 -24.12 24.09
C ALA A 13 -3.13 -23.06 24.29
N ARG A 14 -3.73 -23.00 25.49
CA ARG A 14 -4.73 -21.97 25.82
C ARG A 14 -4.12 -20.57 25.85
N LEU A 15 -2.94 -20.41 26.46
CA LEU A 15 -2.25 -19.12 26.47
C LEU A 15 -1.92 -18.63 25.06
N LEU A 16 -1.42 -19.52 24.20
CA LEU A 16 -1.13 -19.19 22.79
C LEU A 16 -2.41 -18.77 22.05
N HIS A 17 -3.51 -19.48 22.26
CA HIS A 17 -4.80 -19.12 21.68
C HIS A 17 -5.27 -17.72 22.13
N ASP A 18 -5.20 -17.43 23.42
CA ASP A 18 -5.59 -16.13 23.98
C ASP A 18 -4.71 -14.99 23.45
N GLN A 19 -3.41 -15.22 23.29
CA GLN A 19 -2.47 -14.26 22.70
C GLN A 19 -2.76 -13.96 21.23
N LEU A 20 -3.08 -14.98 20.43
CA LEU A 20 -3.48 -14.80 19.04
C LEU A 20 -4.80 -14.06 18.92
N ALA A 21 -5.77 -14.34 19.79
CA ALA A 21 -7.04 -13.61 19.84
C ALA A 21 -6.83 -12.14 20.23
N ALA A 22 -5.95 -11.86 21.20
CA ALA A 22 -5.58 -10.50 21.59
C ALA A 22 -4.90 -9.74 20.44
N LEU A 23 -4.01 -10.40 19.67
CA LEU A 23 -3.39 -9.83 18.49
C LEU A 23 -4.40 -9.54 17.37
N ALA A 24 -5.31 -10.46 17.08
CA ALA A 24 -6.36 -10.25 16.09
C ALA A 24 -7.25 -9.04 16.46
N LEU A 25 -7.63 -8.93 17.73
CA LEU A 25 -8.39 -7.79 18.24
C LEU A 25 -7.57 -6.48 18.20
N LEU A 26 -6.27 -6.55 18.44
CA LEU A 26 -5.40 -5.39 18.36
C LEU A 26 -5.30 -4.87 16.92
N CYS A 27 -5.15 -5.78 15.95
CA CYS A 27 -5.05 -5.46 14.53
C CYS A 27 -6.38 -4.94 13.93
N SER A 28 -7.54 -5.37 14.45
CA SER A 28 -8.85 -4.95 13.92
C SER A 28 -9.36 -3.61 14.43
N ARG A 29 -8.73 -3.04 15.47
CA ARG A 29 -9.16 -1.78 16.06
C ARG A 29 -8.60 -0.57 15.30
N ASP A 30 -9.43 0.47 15.19
CA ASP A 30 -8.97 1.76 14.68
C ASP A 30 -7.83 2.33 15.53
N LEU A 31 -6.82 2.84 14.83
CA LEU A 31 -5.69 3.56 15.38
C LEU A 31 -6.10 5.04 15.43
N GLY A 32 -6.95 5.38 16.39
CA GLY A 32 -7.57 6.71 16.50
C GLY A 32 -6.54 7.85 16.59
N ALA A 33 -7.00 9.07 16.30
CA ALA A 33 -6.16 10.28 16.29
C ALA A 33 -5.74 10.76 17.69
N GLU A 34 -6.45 10.34 18.75
CA GLU A 34 -6.24 10.86 20.09
C GLU A 34 -5.28 9.99 20.91
N PRO A 35 -4.31 10.58 21.65
CA PRO A 35 -3.51 9.88 22.63
C PRO A 35 -4.37 9.20 23.70
N GLY A 36 -4.21 7.89 23.87
CA GLY A 36 -4.94 7.10 24.85
C GLY A 36 -4.00 6.24 25.70
N GLY A 37 -4.05 6.42 27.03
CA GLY A 37 -3.29 5.60 27.98
C GLY A 37 -1.80 5.98 28.11
N ALA A 38 -1.21 5.65 29.27
CA ALA A 38 0.21 5.81 29.55
C ALA A 38 0.87 4.44 29.79
N GLY A 39 2.14 4.29 29.42
CA GLY A 39 2.91 3.06 29.67
C GLY A 39 2.56 1.90 28.72
N LEU A 40 2.30 0.71 29.26
CA LEU A 40 2.16 -0.54 28.50
C LEU A 40 0.81 -0.72 27.77
N GLY A 41 -0.07 0.28 27.87
CA GLY A 41 -1.29 0.43 27.07
C GLY A 41 -1.31 1.76 26.31
N ALA A 42 -0.13 2.34 26.05
CA ALA A 42 -0.02 3.59 25.31
C ALA A 42 -0.56 3.41 23.87
N SER A 43 -1.38 4.36 23.47
CA SER A 43 -1.87 4.55 22.12
C SER A 43 -1.74 6.01 21.76
N GLY A 44 -1.47 6.28 20.49
CA GLY A 44 -1.38 7.62 19.95
C GLY A 44 -1.85 7.63 18.50
N PRO A 45 -1.82 8.80 17.86
CA PRO A 45 -2.21 8.92 16.46
C PRO A 45 -1.45 7.89 15.60
N GLY A 46 -2.18 6.94 15.01
CA GLY A 46 -1.61 5.93 14.12
C GLY A 46 -0.90 4.75 14.80
N TYR A 47 -1.01 4.56 16.12
CA TYR A 47 -0.46 3.35 16.78
C TYR A 47 -1.15 2.93 18.08
N ARG A 48 -0.96 1.65 18.45
CA ARG A 48 -1.39 1.09 19.73
C ARG A 48 -0.44 0.01 20.23
N ILE A 49 -0.18 0.01 21.53
CA ILE A 49 0.64 -0.99 22.22
C ILE A 49 -0.23 -1.81 23.17
N SER A 50 0.00 -3.12 23.22
CA SER A 50 -0.62 -4.03 24.18
C SER A 50 0.39 -4.99 24.77
N GLU A 51 0.26 -5.26 26.06
CA GLU A 51 0.97 -6.35 26.72
C GLU A 51 0.29 -7.69 26.42
N LEU A 52 1.05 -8.70 26.01
CA LEU A 52 0.57 -10.06 25.71
C LEU A 52 0.98 -11.10 26.77
N ALA A 53 2.06 -10.86 27.50
CA ALA A 53 2.52 -11.72 28.58
C ALA A 53 3.46 -10.97 29.54
N ARG A 54 3.43 -11.34 30.83
CA ARG A 54 4.40 -10.89 31.85
C ARG A 54 5.45 -11.93 32.21
N ASP A 55 5.13 -13.20 32.01
CA ASP A 55 5.98 -14.33 32.37
C ASP A 55 6.37 -15.09 31.11
N LYS A 56 7.60 -15.63 31.10
CA LYS A 56 8.14 -16.39 29.96
C LYS A 56 7.98 -15.63 28.62
N ALA A 57 8.17 -14.31 28.64
CA ALA A 57 7.95 -13.44 27.49
C ALA A 57 8.70 -13.89 26.22
N ALA A 58 9.97 -14.28 26.35
CA ALA A 58 10.74 -14.81 25.23
C ALA A 58 10.16 -16.11 24.68
N LYS A 59 9.76 -17.05 25.55
CA LYS A 59 9.12 -18.31 25.12
C LYS A 59 7.79 -18.06 24.42
N SER A 60 6.99 -17.12 24.94
CA SER A 60 5.71 -16.73 24.32
C SER A 60 5.92 -16.08 22.96
N ARG A 61 6.91 -15.20 22.82
CA ARG A 61 7.30 -14.61 21.53
C ARG A 61 7.63 -15.71 20.52
N ASP A 62 8.50 -16.65 20.91
CA ASP A 62 8.97 -17.71 20.02
C ASP A 62 7.82 -18.64 19.58
N ALA A 63 6.87 -18.92 20.48
CA ALA A 63 5.66 -19.69 20.18
C ALA A 63 4.72 -18.96 19.19
N LEU A 64 4.73 -17.62 19.16
CA LEU A 64 3.92 -16.81 18.25
C LEU A 64 4.56 -16.66 16.86
N LEU A 65 5.89 -16.79 16.72
CA LEU A 65 6.57 -16.53 15.44
C LEU A 65 6.03 -17.40 14.30
N ALA A 66 5.84 -18.70 14.52
CA ALA A 66 5.38 -19.62 13.49
C ALA A 66 3.91 -19.37 13.05
N PRO A 67 2.92 -19.27 13.97
CA PRO A 67 1.55 -18.89 13.61
C PRO A 67 1.46 -17.55 12.86
N LEU A 68 2.18 -16.53 13.33
CA LEU A 68 2.13 -15.20 12.70
C LEU A 68 2.78 -15.18 11.33
N THR A 69 3.89 -15.90 11.15
CA THR A 69 4.54 -16.04 9.84
C THR A 69 3.65 -16.78 8.85
N LYS A 70 2.88 -17.78 9.32
CA LYS A 70 1.87 -18.45 8.49
C LYS A 70 0.73 -17.51 8.08
N GLN A 71 0.34 -16.58 8.95
CA GLN A 71 -0.79 -15.69 8.72
C GLN A 71 -0.43 -14.44 7.89
N TRP A 72 0.73 -13.84 8.14
CA TRP A 72 1.13 -12.53 7.58
C TRP A 72 2.45 -12.55 6.80
N GLY A 73 2.95 -13.75 6.48
CA GLY A 73 4.17 -13.91 5.69
C GLY A 73 5.45 -13.66 6.49
N SER A 74 6.54 -13.34 5.77
CA SER A 74 7.90 -13.34 6.32
C SER A 74 8.10 -12.39 7.50
N VAL A 75 8.59 -12.93 8.61
CA VAL A 75 9.02 -12.14 9.77
C VAL A 75 10.36 -11.44 9.50
N ARG A 76 10.46 -10.17 9.87
CA ARG A 76 11.71 -9.41 9.87
C ARG A 76 12.14 -9.08 11.29
N ARG A 77 13.37 -9.42 11.66
CA ARG A 77 13.98 -9.00 12.93
C ARG A 77 14.62 -7.63 12.76
N VAL A 78 14.24 -6.67 13.59
CA VAL A 78 14.70 -5.28 13.53
C VAL A 78 15.29 -4.90 14.89
N ALA A 79 16.54 -4.42 14.87
CA ALA A 79 17.17 -3.82 16.04
C ALA A 79 16.81 -2.33 16.10
N LEU A 80 16.19 -1.91 17.20
CA LEU A 80 15.86 -0.50 17.45
C LEU A 80 17.07 0.14 18.15
N ARG A 81 18.06 0.54 17.36
CA ARG A 81 19.30 1.18 17.84
C ARG A 81 19.18 2.70 17.87
N ASP A 82 20.05 3.33 18.66
CA ASP A 82 20.14 4.79 18.80
C ASP A 82 20.26 5.50 17.45
N GLY A 83 19.33 6.43 17.21
CA GLY A 83 19.16 7.21 15.98
C GLY A 83 17.85 8.03 16.06
N GLN A 84 17.57 8.88 15.05
CA GLN A 84 16.28 9.57 14.97
C GLN A 84 15.16 8.60 14.55
N LEU A 85 14.68 7.79 15.50
CA LEU A 85 13.49 6.98 15.33
C LEU A 85 12.26 7.88 15.35
N ARG A 86 11.29 7.60 14.46
CA ARG A 86 9.98 8.26 14.49
C ARG A 86 9.08 7.58 15.52
N GLU A 87 8.10 8.30 16.07
CA GLU A 87 7.03 7.65 16.82
C GLU A 87 6.26 6.70 15.90
N PRO A 88 5.82 5.53 16.39
CA PRO A 88 5.92 5.02 17.77
C PRO A 88 7.21 4.25 18.07
N TRP A 89 8.11 4.09 17.09
CA TRP A 89 9.32 3.29 17.24
C TRP A 89 10.30 3.89 18.25
N ALA A 90 10.36 5.22 18.35
CA ALA A 90 11.13 5.90 19.38
C ALA A 90 10.69 5.49 20.78
N PHE A 91 9.40 5.58 21.09
CA PHE A 91 8.86 5.10 22.36
C PHE A 91 9.09 3.60 22.56
N PHE A 92 8.80 2.77 21.56
CA PHE A 92 8.91 1.32 21.69
C PHE A 92 10.36 0.84 21.91
N ALA A 93 11.34 1.54 21.32
CA ALA A 93 12.78 1.27 21.51
C ALA A 93 13.22 1.42 22.98
N THR A 94 12.57 2.31 23.75
CA THR A 94 12.83 2.45 25.19
C THR A 94 12.43 1.21 25.99
N LEU A 95 11.50 0.42 25.46
CA LEU A 95 10.95 -0.76 26.13
C LEU A 95 11.64 -2.04 25.65
N ALA A 96 11.73 -2.22 24.34
CA ALA A 96 12.23 -3.42 23.67
C ALA A 96 13.25 -3.04 22.59
N PRO A 97 14.57 -3.25 22.82
CA PRO A 97 15.61 -2.84 21.87
C PRO A 97 15.63 -3.68 20.57
N GLU A 98 14.88 -4.78 20.53
CA GLU A 98 14.78 -5.65 19.37
C GLU A 98 13.34 -6.15 19.22
N VAL A 99 12.87 -6.14 17.97
CA VAL A 99 11.51 -6.53 17.62
C VAL A 99 11.46 -7.47 16.42
N HIS A 100 10.43 -8.31 16.41
CA HIS A 100 10.05 -9.12 15.24
C HIS A 100 8.85 -8.45 14.59
N VAL A 101 8.90 -8.24 13.28
CA VAL A 101 7.95 -7.40 12.56
C VAL A 101 7.32 -8.15 11.40
N TRP A 102 6.02 -7.94 11.21
CA TRP A 102 5.24 -8.39 10.07
C TRP A 102 4.54 -7.20 9.41
N HIS A 103 4.32 -7.30 8.10
CA HIS A 103 3.45 -6.39 7.36
C HIS A 103 2.07 -7.04 7.22
N THR A 104 1.05 -6.37 7.72
CA THR A 104 -0.36 -6.67 7.39
C THR A 104 -0.76 -5.80 6.19
N PRO A 105 -1.91 -6.03 5.52
CA PRO A 105 -2.24 -5.30 4.29
C PRO A 105 -2.11 -3.77 4.36
N ASP A 106 -2.41 -3.17 5.52
CA ASP A 106 -2.43 -1.71 5.70
C ASP A 106 -1.59 -1.21 6.89
N ARG A 107 -0.99 -2.11 7.68
CA ARG A 107 -0.34 -1.77 8.97
C ARG A 107 0.86 -2.66 9.25
N TRP A 108 1.70 -2.22 10.18
CA TRP A 108 2.81 -2.97 10.74
C TRP A 108 2.46 -3.54 12.10
N LEU A 109 2.79 -4.82 12.32
CA LEU A 109 2.76 -5.47 13.62
C LEU A 109 4.19 -5.74 14.08
N ALA A 110 4.53 -5.35 15.30
CA ALA A 110 5.79 -5.69 15.94
C ALA A 110 5.59 -6.38 17.29
N LEU A 111 6.42 -7.40 17.56
CA LEU A 111 6.54 -8.06 18.85
C LEU A 111 7.91 -7.77 19.46
N GLY A 112 7.92 -7.23 20.68
CA GLY A 112 9.14 -6.94 21.44
C GLY A 112 9.09 -7.55 22.84
N VAL A 113 10.24 -8.01 23.33
CA VAL A 113 10.40 -8.42 24.73
C VAL A 113 11.11 -7.30 25.46
N THR A 114 10.55 -6.85 26.59
CA THR A 114 11.16 -5.75 27.34
C THR A 114 12.50 -6.17 27.93
N SER A 115 13.46 -5.25 27.93
CA SER A 115 14.79 -5.48 28.52
C SER A 115 14.78 -5.42 30.05
N ALA A 116 13.91 -4.57 30.62
CA ALA A 116 13.78 -4.42 32.06
C ALA A 116 13.00 -5.59 32.69
N PRO A 117 13.46 -6.12 33.85
CA PRO A 117 12.72 -7.12 34.60
C PRO A 117 11.52 -6.52 35.35
N PRO A 118 10.40 -7.25 35.50
CA PRO A 118 10.13 -8.54 34.85
C PRO A 118 9.93 -8.37 33.33
N ALA A 119 10.54 -9.26 32.54
CA ALA A 119 10.50 -9.18 31.08
C ALA A 119 9.09 -9.46 30.56
N ARG A 120 8.54 -8.53 29.77
CA ARG A 120 7.17 -8.58 29.24
C ARG A 120 7.19 -8.73 27.73
N LEU A 121 6.20 -9.43 27.19
CA LEU A 121 5.96 -9.48 25.75
C LEU A 121 4.97 -8.38 25.39
N LEU A 122 5.40 -7.47 24.52
CA LEU A 122 4.59 -6.36 24.01
C LEU A 122 4.32 -6.56 22.52
N ALA A 123 3.13 -6.15 22.10
CA ALA A 123 2.73 -6.00 20.71
C ALA A 123 2.50 -4.52 20.39
N LEU A 124 3.01 -4.08 19.24
CA LEU A 124 2.78 -2.76 18.67
C LEU A 124 2.11 -2.93 17.32
N VAL A 125 0.97 -2.27 17.12
CA VAL A 125 0.36 -2.10 15.79
C VAL A 125 0.45 -0.63 15.41
N THR A 126 0.94 -0.34 14.20
CA THR A 126 1.16 1.03 13.74
C THR A 126 1.05 1.14 12.23
N THR A 127 0.65 2.31 11.72
CA THR A 127 0.78 2.66 10.29
C THR A 127 2.19 3.12 9.92
N THR A 128 3.04 3.44 10.91
CA THR A 128 4.38 3.96 10.67
C THR A 128 5.36 2.82 10.37
N ALA A 129 6.08 2.91 9.25
CA ALA A 129 7.05 1.91 8.85
C ALA A 129 8.19 1.72 9.87
N PRO A 130 8.67 0.48 10.10
CA PRO A 130 9.78 0.17 11.01
C PRO A 130 11.09 0.82 10.56
N PRO A 131 12.02 1.09 11.48
CA PRO A 131 13.35 1.57 11.10
C PRO A 131 14.10 0.51 10.28
N GLY A 132 14.91 0.97 9.33
CA GLY A 132 15.61 0.08 8.39
C GLY A 132 14.69 -0.57 7.35
N THR A 133 13.36 -0.41 7.45
CA THR A 133 12.59 -0.24 6.22
C THR A 133 13.15 1.01 5.58
N PRO A 134 13.59 0.99 4.31
CA PRO A 134 13.70 2.26 3.61
C PRO A 134 12.39 3.00 3.89
N ALA A 135 12.43 4.31 4.16
CA ALA A 135 11.21 5.08 3.94
C ALA A 135 10.65 4.56 2.61
N PRO A 136 9.36 4.18 2.48
CA PRO A 136 8.84 3.86 1.15
C PRO A 136 9.33 5.01 0.30
N ALA A 137 10.23 4.79 -0.66
CA ALA A 137 11.34 5.70 -0.98
C ALA A 137 10.90 7.15 -1.23
N ALA A 138 10.45 7.92 -0.24
CA ALA A 138 9.30 8.81 -0.48
C ALA A 138 8.30 8.31 -1.55
N GLU A 139 8.03 7.00 -1.77
CA GLU A 139 7.71 6.44 -3.10
C GLU A 139 8.17 7.42 -4.19
N THR A 140 9.42 7.35 -4.65
CA THR A 140 9.83 7.99 -5.91
C THR A 140 9.11 7.34 -7.10
N GLY A 141 7.91 6.78 -6.90
CA GLY A 141 6.87 6.80 -7.89
C GLY A 141 6.45 8.24 -8.10
N GLU A 142 6.33 8.58 -9.35
CA GLU A 142 5.81 9.85 -9.76
C GLU A 142 4.45 10.16 -9.10
N THR A 143 4.30 11.36 -8.51
CA THR A 143 3.00 11.80 -8.01
C THR A 143 2.17 12.36 -9.14
N TRP A 144 0.97 11.81 -9.32
CA TRP A 144 0.04 12.24 -10.37
C TRP A 144 -1.10 13.07 -9.77
N ALA A 145 -1.46 14.15 -10.45
CA ALA A 145 -2.59 15.00 -10.07
C ALA A 145 -3.51 15.23 -11.27
N LEU A 146 -4.81 15.29 -11.01
CA LEU A 146 -5.80 15.71 -12.00
C LEU A 146 -5.48 17.12 -12.49
N ASP A 147 -5.48 17.29 -13.81
CA ASP A 147 -5.36 18.60 -14.43
C ASP A 147 -6.65 19.40 -14.20
N ALA A 148 -6.62 20.26 -13.19
CA ALA A 148 -7.70 21.14 -12.78
C ALA A 148 -7.11 22.47 -12.30
N ASP A 149 -7.95 23.51 -12.18
CA ASP A 149 -7.53 24.85 -11.70
C ASP A 149 -6.73 24.78 -10.38
N VAL A 150 -7.08 23.81 -9.53
CA VAL A 150 -6.28 23.39 -8.39
C VAL A 150 -5.94 21.91 -8.59
N PRO A 151 -4.65 21.54 -8.75
CA PRO A 151 -4.26 20.15 -8.92
C PRO A 151 -4.74 19.28 -7.76
N VAL A 152 -5.46 18.20 -8.07
CA VAL A 152 -5.98 17.25 -7.08
C VAL A 152 -5.13 15.98 -7.16
N PRO A 153 -4.36 15.62 -6.13
CA PRO A 153 -3.60 14.37 -6.12
C PRO A 153 -4.51 13.15 -6.33
N VAL A 154 -4.03 12.17 -7.09
CA VAL A 154 -4.76 10.92 -7.36
C VAL A 154 -3.86 9.76 -7.00
N THR A 155 -4.34 8.85 -6.16
CA THR A 155 -3.62 7.60 -5.86
C THR A 155 -3.99 6.50 -6.84
N PRO A 156 -3.14 5.45 -6.99
CA PRO A 156 -3.46 4.30 -7.85
C PRO A 156 -4.81 3.68 -7.50
N ASP A 157 -5.13 3.54 -6.23
CA ASP A 157 -6.35 2.85 -5.80
C ASP A 157 -7.62 3.70 -6.05
N GLU A 158 -7.46 5.02 -6.22
CA GLU A 158 -8.57 5.96 -6.48
C GLU A 158 -8.81 6.21 -7.98
N VAL A 159 -7.77 6.12 -8.83
CA VAL A 159 -7.86 6.58 -10.23
C VAL A 159 -8.93 5.85 -11.03
N ALA A 160 -9.08 4.54 -10.83
CA ALA A 160 -10.09 3.75 -11.53
C ALA A 160 -11.52 4.13 -11.11
N GLN A 161 -11.73 4.47 -9.84
CA GLN A 161 -13.04 4.93 -9.34
C GLN A 161 -13.34 6.36 -9.79
N LEU A 162 -12.34 7.23 -9.79
CA LEU A 162 -12.42 8.58 -10.33
C LEU A 162 -12.86 8.56 -11.80
N LEU A 163 -12.18 7.75 -12.63
CA LEU A 163 -12.50 7.58 -14.05
C LEU A 163 -13.94 7.12 -14.28
N ARG A 164 -14.39 6.08 -13.56
CA ARG A 164 -15.78 5.60 -13.65
C ARG A 164 -16.80 6.66 -13.25
N THR A 165 -16.50 7.43 -12.21
CA THR A 165 -17.38 8.50 -11.73
C THR A 165 -17.49 9.63 -12.77
N ARG A 166 -16.37 10.02 -13.39
CA ARG A 166 -16.34 11.01 -14.47
C ARG A 166 -17.15 10.57 -15.68
N ILE A 167 -16.94 9.34 -16.14
CA ILE A 167 -17.67 8.75 -17.28
C ILE A 167 -19.17 8.71 -16.98
N GLY A 168 -19.56 8.27 -15.77
CA GLY A 168 -20.97 8.28 -15.34
C GLY A 168 -21.59 9.68 -15.23
N GLY A 169 -20.75 10.72 -15.05
CA GLY A 169 -21.13 12.14 -15.07
C GLY A 169 -21.08 12.79 -16.45
N GLY A 170 -20.76 12.04 -17.51
CA GLY A 170 -20.66 12.55 -18.88
C GLY A 170 -19.34 13.26 -19.20
N GLN A 171 -18.30 13.06 -18.40
CA GLN A 171 -16.95 13.55 -18.66
C GLN A 171 -16.08 12.41 -19.20
N PHE A 172 -15.63 12.58 -20.45
CA PHE A 172 -15.05 11.50 -21.26
C PHE A 172 -13.54 11.66 -21.51
N ASP A 173 -12.97 12.75 -21.03
CA ASP A 173 -11.54 13.03 -21.05
C ASP A 173 -10.96 13.18 -19.64
N LEU A 174 -9.70 12.77 -19.49
CA LEU A 174 -8.91 12.88 -18.28
C LEU A 174 -7.47 13.24 -18.65
N TRP A 175 -6.90 14.18 -17.90
CA TRP A 175 -5.47 14.45 -17.88
C TRP A 175 -4.95 14.33 -16.46
N LEU A 176 -3.90 13.53 -16.29
CA LEU A 176 -3.10 13.45 -15.07
C LEU A 176 -1.73 14.05 -15.38
N LYS A 177 -1.24 14.93 -14.52
CA LYS A 177 0.07 15.57 -14.65
C LYS A 177 0.95 15.24 -13.46
N SER A 178 2.24 15.15 -13.75
CA SER A 178 3.29 14.99 -12.76
C SER A 178 4.11 16.28 -12.60
N PRO A 179 4.66 16.54 -11.41
CA PRO A 179 5.68 17.58 -11.21
C PRO A 179 6.93 17.43 -12.10
N SER A 180 7.20 16.24 -12.64
CA SER A 180 8.32 15.99 -13.56
C SER A 180 8.10 16.57 -14.96
N GLY A 181 6.86 16.97 -15.29
CA GLY A 181 6.44 17.37 -16.63
C GLY A 181 5.80 16.25 -17.46
N ARG A 182 5.76 15.02 -16.94
CA ARG A 182 5.04 13.89 -17.57
C ARG A 182 3.53 14.07 -17.45
N ALA A 183 2.81 13.47 -18.39
CA ALA A 183 1.35 13.48 -18.42
C ALA A 183 0.79 12.11 -18.84
N VAL A 184 -0.40 11.78 -18.37
CA VAL A 184 -1.22 10.68 -18.91
C VAL A 184 -2.54 11.27 -19.35
N SER A 185 -2.94 11.01 -20.58
CA SER A 185 -4.28 11.31 -21.08
C SER A 185 -5.08 10.04 -21.26
N LEU A 186 -6.38 10.12 -20.95
CA LEU A 186 -7.37 9.13 -21.31
C LEU A 186 -8.54 9.83 -21.98
N LEU A 187 -8.90 9.38 -23.17
CA LEU A 187 -10.07 9.82 -23.92
C LEU A 187 -10.93 8.61 -24.25
N THR A 188 -12.23 8.62 -23.92
CA THR A 188 -13.08 7.43 -24.06
C THR A 188 -14.46 7.73 -24.64
N ASN A 189 -15.04 6.77 -25.34
CA ASN A 189 -16.45 6.77 -25.73
C ASN A 189 -17.32 5.89 -24.81
N ALA A 190 -16.82 5.56 -23.61
CA ALA A 190 -17.35 4.61 -22.63
C ALA A 190 -17.24 3.11 -22.97
N ASP A 191 -16.94 2.76 -24.22
CA ASP A 191 -16.70 1.37 -24.63
C ASP A 191 -15.20 1.08 -24.79
N ARG A 192 -14.51 1.98 -25.48
CA ARG A 192 -13.05 1.97 -25.73
C ARG A 192 -12.42 3.28 -25.26
N ALA A 193 -11.12 3.26 -25.06
CA ALA A 193 -10.35 4.44 -24.69
C ALA A 193 -9.01 4.50 -25.42
N MET A 194 -8.63 5.72 -25.80
CA MET A 194 -7.26 6.07 -26.14
C MET A 194 -6.55 6.42 -24.83
N VAL A 195 -5.39 5.79 -24.57
CA VAL A 195 -4.53 6.10 -23.43
C VAL A 195 -3.18 6.50 -23.96
N VAL A 196 -2.72 7.71 -23.61
CA VAL A 196 -1.42 8.24 -24.04
C VAL A 196 -0.60 8.64 -22.84
N LEU A 197 0.64 8.16 -22.75
CA LEU A 197 1.65 8.53 -21.77
C LEU A 197 2.65 9.48 -22.42
N PHE A 198 2.96 10.59 -21.77
CA PHE A 198 3.89 11.60 -22.22
C PHE A 198 5.09 11.67 -21.28
N GLU A 199 6.31 11.57 -21.82
CA GLU A 199 7.55 11.66 -21.05
C GLU A 199 7.95 13.11 -20.71
N GLY A 200 7.27 14.11 -21.28
CA GLY A 200 7.49 15.52 -20.99
C GLY A 200 6.53 16.45 -21.77
N PRO A 201 6.62 17.77 -21.56
CA PRO A 201 5.66 18.75 -22.11
C PRO A 201 5.60 18.83 -23.64
N ASP A 202 6.68 18.47 -24.33
CA ASP A 202 6.79 18.50 -25.79
C ASP A 202 6.93 17.08 -26.39
N ASP A 203 6.65 16.05 -25.59
CA ASP A 203 6.72 14.65 -26.03
C ASP A 203 5.49 14.33 -26.90
N PRO A 204 5.64 13.69 -28.08
CA PRO A 204 4.50 13.31 -28.91
C PRO A 204 3.65 12.20 -28.27
N GLY A 205 4.20 11.51 -27.27
CA GLY A 205 3.51 10.50 -26.48
C GLY A 205 3.78 9.07 -26.96
N GLU A 206 3.37 8.15 -26.10
CA GLU A 206 3.27 6.73 -26.34
C GLU A 206 1.81 6.35 -26.11
N HIS A 207 1.21 5.53 -26.97
CA HIS A 207 -0.19 5.14 -26.83
C HIS A 207 -0.37 3.62 -26.75
N ALA A 208 -1.41 3.20 -26.03
CA ALA A 208 -1.78 1.79 -25.88
C ALA A 208 -2.36 1.22 -27.19
N LEU A 209 -2.05 -0.05 -27.46
CA LEU A 209 -2.55 -0.76 -28.64
C LEU A 209 -3.51 -1.90 -28.25
N ASP A 210 -4.40 -2.25 -29.17
CA ASP A 210 -5.14 -3.52 -29.19
C ASP A 210 -4.92 -4.22 -30.54
N PRO A 211 -3.78 -4.92 -30.73
CA PRO A 211 -3.37 -5.41 -32.05
C PRO A 211 -4.34 -6.42 -32.69
N GLY A 212 -5.26 -7.00 -31.90
CA GLY A 212 -6.28 -7.92 -32.38
C GLY A 212 -7.58 -7.25 -32.80
N ALA A 213 -7.74 -5.95 -32.58
CA ALA A 213 -8.96 -5.24 -32.89
C ALA A 213 -8.99 -4.76 -34.35
N GLU A 214 -10.15 -4.92 -34.98
CA GLU A 214 -10.40 -4.51 -36.36
C GLU A 214 -11.49 -3.44 -36.42
N GLY A 215 -11.30 -2.46 -37.30
CA GLY A 215 -12.29 -1.39 -37.51
C GLY A 215 -11.92 -0.09 -36.81
N ALA A 216 -12.94 0.72 -36.55
CA ALA A 216 -12.80 2.03 -35.91
C ALA A 216 -14.05 2.34 -35.08
N SER A 217 -13.82 2.90 -33.90
CA SER A 217 -14.86 3.35 -32.99
C SER A 217 -14.96 4.88 -33.01
N GLY A 218 -16.18 5.40 -33.07
CA GLY A 218 -16.47 6.83 -32.95
C GLY A 218 -16.97 7.21 -31.56
N GLY A 219 -17.29 8.50 -31.37
CA GLY A 219 -17.92 8.97 -30.13
C GLY A 219 -16.94 9.46 -29.06
N PHE A 220 -15.67 9.63 -29.42
CA PHE A 220 -14.67 10.21 -28.53
C PHE A 220 -14.87 11.72 -28.49
N LEU A 221 -15.50 12.21 -27.41
CA LEU A 221 -15.79 13.62 -27.22
C LEU A 221 -14.59 14.34 -26.61
N LEU A 222 -13.99 15.24 -27.39
CA LEU A 222 -12.89 16.11 -26.96
C LEU A 222 -13.42 17.31 -26.15
N ALA A 223 -12.51 17.96 -25.40
CA ALA A 223 -12.84 19.09 -24.54
C ALA A 223 -13.37 20.33 -25.32
N ASP A 224 -13.04 20.46 -26.60
CA ASP A 224 -13.56 21.50 -27.49
C ASP A 224 -14.93 21.16 -28.11
N GLY A 225 -15.48 19.99 -27.78
CA GLY A 225 -16.76 19.50 -28.28
C GLY A 225 -16.66 18.74 -29.60
N GLN A 226 -15.47 18.56 -30.17
CA GLN A 226 -15.25 17.72 -31.34
C GLN A 226 -15.51 16.24 -30.99
N ILE A 227 -16.09 15.51 -31.93
CA ILE A 227 -16.34 14.07 -31.80
C ILE A 227 -15.52 13.36 -32.86
N ASP A 228 -14.57 12.55 -32.40
CA ASP A 228 -13.64 11.82 -33.26
C ASP A 228 -13.94 10.33 -33.32
N ALA A 229 -13.33 9.70 -34.32
CA ALA A 229 -13.23 8.26 -34.46
C ALA A 229 -11.78 7.84 -34.60
N TYR A 230 -11.41 6.78 -33.89
CA TYR A 230 -10.06 6.22 -33.89
C TYR A 230 -10.10 4.76 -34.35
N PRO A 231 -9.05 4.25 -35.00
CA PRO A 231 -8.90 2.82 -35.25
C PRO A 231 -8.99 2.05 -33.92
N ASP A 232 -9.68 0.91 -33.95
CA ASP A 232 -9.82 0.10 -32.75
C ASP A 232 -8.47 -0.48 -32.30
N ALA A 233 -7.53 -0.65 -33.22
CA ALA A 233 -6.16 -1.08 -32.94
C ALA A 233 -5.34 -0.05 -32.14
N ASP A 234 -5.69 1.23 -32.22
CA ASP A 234 -5.02 2.34 -31.52
C ASP A 234 -5.80 2.73 -30.25
N THR A 235 -6.83 1.98 -29.88
CA THR A 235 -7.59 2.16 -28.64
C THR A 235 -7.65 0.83 -27.91
N VAL A 236 -8.02 0.82 -26.64
CA VAL A 236 -8.21 -0.41 -25.87
C VAL A 236 -9.62 -0.44 -25.25
N PRO A 237 -10.19 -1.61 -24.93
CA PRO A 237 -11.44 -1.70 -24.18
C PRO A 237 -11.36 -0.88 -22.89
N LEU A 238 -12.46 -0.24 -22.46
CA LEU A 238 -12.44 0.64 -21.28
C LEU A 238 -11.89 -0.05 -20.03
N GLY A 239 -12.24 -1.32 -19.78
CA GLY A 239 -11.73 -2.07 -18.64
C GLY A 239 -10.19 -2.20 -18.64
N GLU A 240 -9.60 -2.36 -19.84
CA GLU A 240 -8.16 -2.41 -20.02
C GLU A 240 -7.53 -1.03 -19.83
N ALA A 241 -8.14 0.02 -20.39
CA ALA A 241 -7.68 1.40 -20.17
C ALA A 241 -7.58 1.76 -18.68
N LEU A 242 -8.58 1.37 -17.88
CA LEU A 242 -8.56 1.57 -16.43
C LEU A 242 -7.39 0.83 -15.78
N ARG A 243 -7.10 -0.41 -16.19
CA ARG A 243 -5.95 -1.20 -15.71
C ARG A 243 -4.62 -0.52 -16.05
N LEU A 244 -4.48 -0.02 -17.28
CA LEU A 244 -3.26 0.65 -17.76
C LEU A 244 -3.02 1.94 -16.97
N VAL A 245 -4.02 2.82 -16.84
CA VAL A 245 -3.88 4.07 -16.09
C VAL A 245 -3.57 3.81 -14.61
N GLU A 246 -4.23 2.83 -14.00
CA GLU A 246 -3.94 2.43 -12.61
C GLU A 246 -2.48 1.99 -12.44
N HIS A 247 -1.97 1.20 -13.38
CA HIS A 247 -0.58 0.77 -13.37
C HIS A 247 0.38 1.94 -13.57
N ILE A 248 0.15 2.81 -14.56
CA ILE A 248 1.01 3.98 -14.83
C ILE A 248 1.03 4.92 -13.63
N VAL A 249 -0.10 5.16 -12.96
CA VAL A 249 -0.12 5.99 -11.75
C VAL A 249 0.70 5.36 -10.62
N ARG A 250 0.77 4.02 -10.57
CA ARG A 250 1.52 3.26 -9.56
C ARG A 250 3.01 3.17 -9.85
N THR A 251 3.39 2.96 -11.10
CA THR A 251 4.77 2.58 -11.48
C THR A 251 5.46 3.64 -12.34
N GLY A 252 4.70 4.55 -12.93
CA GLY A 252 5.16 5.51 -13.91
C GLY A 252 5.42 4.91 -15.29
N THR A 253 5.17 3.64 -15.55
CA THR A 253 5.48 2.99 -16.83
C THR A 253 4.31 2.19 -17.37
N TRP A 254 4.37 1.75 -18.62
CA TRP A 254 3.47 0.72 -19.14
C TRP A 254 3.66 -0.61 -18.39
N PRO A 255 2.60 -1.43 -18.22
CA PRO A 255 2.74 -2.81 -17.81
C PRO A 255 3.56 -3.64 -18.82
N ASP A 256 4.35 -4.60 -18.34
CA ASP A 256 5.15 -5.49 -19.19
C ASP A 256 4.32 -6.31 -20.20
N ASP A 257 3.04 -6.52 -19.90
CA ASP A 257 2.10 -7.31 -20.71
C ASP A 257 1.23 -6.46 -21.65
N ALA A 258 1.35 -5.13 -21.61
CA ALA A 258 0.56 -4.22 -22.41
C ALA A 258 1.32 -3.82 -23.69
N PRO A 259 0.74 -4.02 -24.89
CA PRO A 259 1.32 -3.49 -26.11
C PRO A 259 1.08 -1.98 -26.22
N TRP A 260 2.12 -1.24 -26.64
CA TRP A 260 2.09 0.20 -26.85
C TRP A 260 3.03 0.59 -28.00
N MET A 261 2.82 1.78 -28.56
CA MET A 261 3.66 2.36 -29.61
C MET A 261 4.12 3.76 -29.21
N SER A 262 5.33 4.16 -29.63
CA SER A 262 5.80 5.54 -29.51
C SER A 262 5.47 6.32 -30.78
N ASP A 263 4.91 7.53 -30.61
CA ASP A 263 4.52 8.42 -31.71
C ASP A 263 5.65 9.38 -32.15
N ARG A 264 6.90 9.04 -31.82
CA ARG A 264 8.11 9.79 -32.17
C ARG A 264 8.61 9.50 -33.59
#